data_AF-A0A661VT33-F1
#
_entry.id   AF-A0A661VT33-F1
#
_cell.length_a   1.000
_cell.length_b   1.000
_cell.length_c   1.000
_cell.angle_alpha   90.00
_cell.angle_beta   90.00
_cell.angle_gamma   90.00
#
_symmetry.space_group_name_H-M   'P 1'
#
loop_
_entity.id
_entity.type
_entity.pdbx_description
1 polymer ?
#
loop_
_entity_poly.entity_id
_entity_poly.type
_entity_poly.pdbx_seq_one_letter_code
_entity_poly.pdbx_strand_id
1 'polypeptide(L)'
;MNRKWILAAILTLGLLAVTAAVALSWSDVDPATGAGPDFMISLPLDDQAAPSVAYNSDDDEYLVVWWDERPGTDDADIYGQIFSASGIPQG
;
A
#
# COMPACT_ATOMS: atom_id res chain seq x y z
N MET A 1 -3.49 -37.37 18.54
CA MET A 1 -3.30 -35.92 18.34
C MET A 1 -2.08 -35.50 19.17
N ASN A 2 -0.87 -35.78 18.72
CA ASN A 2 -0.02 -35.04 17.75
C ASN A 2 0.56 -33.74 18.34
N ARG A 3 1.75 -33.93 18.96
CA ARG A 3 2.84 -32.97 19.29
C ARG A 3 2.47 -31.87 20.31
N LYS A 4 2.37 -32.17 21.61
CA LYS A 4 3.51 -32.35 22.53
C LYS A 4 4.62 -31.26 22.43
N TRP A 5 4.35 -29.97 22.25
CA TRP A 5 5.40 -28.91 22.45
C TRP A 5 4.93 -27.51 22.91
N ILE A 6 3.63 -27.23 23.13
CA ILE A 6 3.19 -25.86 23.51
C ILE A 6 3.18 -25.65 25.04
N LEU A 7 3.72 -26.60 25.81
CA LEU A 7 4.08 -26.36 27.21
C LEU A 7 5.52 -25.84 27.26
N ALA A 8 5.74 -24.81 28.08
CA ALA A 8 6.99 -24.59 28.81
C ALA A 8 8.16 -23.84 28.14
N ALA A 9 7.89 -22.70 27.48
CA ALA A 9 8.89 -21.65 27.34
C ALA A 9 8.35 -20.32 27.94
N ILE A 10 8.49 -20.12 29.25
CA ILE A 10 9.49 -19.19 29.83
C ILE A 10 8.93 -17.75 29.79
N LEU A 11 8.35 -17.18 30.85
CA LEU A 11 8.93 -16.88 32.16
C LEU A 11 10.46 -16.63 32.13
N THR A 12 10.90 -15.64 31.37
CA THR A 12 12.12 -14.87 31.70
C THR A 12 11.78 -13.39 31.66
N LEU A 13 11.73 -12.80 32.85
CA LEU A 13 12.10 -11.40 33.03
C LEU A 13 13.44 -11.15 32.30
N GLY A 14 13.52 -10.05 31.57
CA GLY A 14 14.78 -9.41 31.21
C GLY A 14 15.67 -10.16 30.22
N LEU A 15 15.37 -10.01 28.93
CA LEU A 15 16.41 -9.89 27.91
C LEU A 15 15.87 -9.08 26.74
N LEU A 16 16.60 -8.03 26.33
CA LEU A 16 16.42 -7.36 25.04
C LEU A 16 16.33 -8.41 23.92
N ALA A 17 15.22 -8.43 23.18
CA ALA A 17 15.16 -8.70 21.73
C ALA A 17 13.72 -8.92 21.28
N VAL A 18 13.24 -8.00 20.42
CA VAL A 18 12.45 -8.28 19.21
C VAL A 18 11.09 -9.01 19.37
N THR A 19 10.07 -8.38 18.77
CA THR A 19 8.70 -8.88 18.51
C THR A 19 7.68 -8.82 19.67
N ALA A 20 7.09 -7.64 19.88
CA ALA A 20 5.64 -7.56 20.08
C ALA A 20 5.01 -7.31 18.71
N ALA A 21 4.94 -8.36 17.91
CA ALA A 21 4.42 -8.31 16.55
C ALA A 21 2.88 -8.35 16.58
N VAL A 22 2.29 -7.43 15.81
CA VAL A 22 0.97 -7.54 15.16
C VAL A 22 -0.26 -7.59 16.09
N ALA A 23 -0.57 -6.46 16.72
CA ALA A 23 -1.93 -6.08 17.09
C ALA A 23 -1.93 -4.54 17.12
N LEU A 24 -2.24 -3.84 16.03
CA LEU A 24 -3.59 -3.50 15.55
C LEU A 24 -3.55 -3.32 14.01
N SER A 25 -4.00 -4.29 13.21
CA SER A 25 -3.96 -4.23 11.73
C SER A 25 -5.29 -3.80 11.12
N TRP A 26 -5.54 -2.50 10.96
CA TRP A 26 -6.71 -2.00 10.21
C TRP A 26 -6.43 -0.79 9.30
N SER A 27 -5.17 -0.51 8.99
CA SER A 27 -4.81 0.41 7.90
C SER A 27 -3.34 0.23 7.57
N ASP A 28 -3.04 -0.58 6.57
CA ASP A 28 -1.67 -0.75 6.07
C ASP A 28 -1.16 0.52 5.37
N VAL A 29 -2.02 1.52 5.15
CA VAL A 29 -1.74 2.80 4.49
C VAL A 29 -2.00 3.97 5.44
N ASP A 30 -0.99 4.83 5.62
CA ASP A 30 -1.17 6.15 6.24
C ASP A 30 -1.93 7.08 5.26
N PRO A 31 -3.16 7.54 5.57
CA PRO A 31 -3.94 8.38 4.66
C PRO A 31 -3.37 9.80 4.46
N ALA A 32 -2.46 10.25 5.34
CA ALA A 32 -1.84 11.58 5.24
C ALA A 32 -0.56 11.56 4.38
N THR A 33 0.16 10.45 4.37
CA THR A 33 1.44 10.31 3.67
C THR A 33 1.43 9.28 2.54
N GLY A 34 0.38 8.45 2.47
CA GLY A 34 0.33 7.27 1.62
C GLY A 34 1.33 6.17 2.02
N ALA A 35 1.98 6.26 3.19
CA ALA A 35 3.04 5.35 3.57
C ALA A 35 2.50 3.99 4.04
N GLY A 36 2.97 2.92 3.40
CA GLY A 36 2.56 1.53 3.58
C GLY A 36 3.27 0.63 2.56
N PRO A 37 2.99 -0.69 2.51
CA PRO A 37 3.31 -1.49 1.31
C PRO A 37 2.52 -1.01 0.08
N ASP A 38 1.40 -0.33 0.30
CA ASP A 38 0.64 0.35 -0.75
C ASP A 38 1.12 1.79 -0.91
N PHE A 39 0.84 2.37 -2.08
CA PHE A 39 1.15 3.76 -2.38
C PHE A 39 -0.07 4.46 -3.00
N MET A 40 -0.12 5.78 -2.84
CA MET A 40 -1.20 6.60 -3.35
C MET A 40 -1.04 6.82 -4.87
N ILE A 41 -2.08 6.52 -5.65
CA ILE A 41 -2.11 6.74 -7.11
C ILE A 41 -2.59 8.16 -7.45
N SER A 42 -3.59 8.65 -6.73
CA SER A 42 -4.13 10.00 -6.83
C SER A 42 -4.38 10.55 -5.42
N LEU A 43 -4.15 11.85 -5.21
CA LEU A 43 -4.55 12.52 -3.97
C LEU A 43 -6.07 12.72 -3.97
N PRO A 44 -6.72 12.85 -2.79
CA PRO A 44 -8.17 13.01 -2.75
C PRO A 44 -8.60 14.28 -3.47
N LEU A 45 -9.28 14.09 -4.61
CA LEU A 45 -9.98 15.09 -5.40
C LEU A 45 -11.18 14.38 -6.03
N ASP A 46 -12.37 14.84 -5.64
CA ASP A 46 -13.71 14.29 -5.95
C ASP A 46 -13.77 12.78 -6.27
N ASP A 47 -14.56 12.35 -7.25
CA ASP A 47 -14.80 10.94 -7.56
C ASP A 47 -13.66 10.34 -8.40
N GLN A 48 -13.24 9.12 -8.07
CA GLN A 48 -12.12 8.42 -8.70
C GLN A 48 -12.46 6.94 -8.81
N ALA A 49 -12.35 6.37 -10.01
CA ALA A 49 -12.85 5.03 -10.28
C ALA A 49 -12.09 4.30 -11.39
N ALA A 50 -12.41 3.01 -11.51
CA ALA A 50 -12.03 2.14 -12.61
C ALA A 50 -10.51 2.15 -12.95
N PRO A 51 -9.61 1.89 -11.98
CA PRO A 51 -8.19 1.81 -12.27
C PRO A 51 -7.86 0.59 -13.16
N SER A 52 -6.89 0.75 -14.04
CA SER A 52 -6.28 -0.32 -14.83
C SER A 52 -4.76 -0.20 -14.77
N VAL A 53 -4.07 -1.33 -14.70
CA VAL A 53 -2.61 -1.39 -14.57
C VAL A 53 -1.96 -2.19 -15.70
N ALA A 54 -0.80 -1.73 -16.16
CA ALA A 54 0.10 -2.45 -17.04
C ALA A 54 1.52 -2.44 -16.46
N TYR A 55 2.21 -3.58 -16.49
CA TYR A 55 3.60 -3.72 -16.01
C TYR A 55 4.57 -3.72 -17.19
N ASN A 56 5.62 -2.92 -17.08
CA ASN A 56 6.77 -2.91 -17.98
C ASN A 56 7.95 -3.63 -17.30
N SER A 57 8.27 -4.83 -17.78
CA SER A 57 9.37 -5.63 -17.23
C SER A 57 10.76 -5.17 -17.64
N ASP A 58 10.88 -4.32 -18.67
CA ASP A 58 12.19 -3.85 -19.15
C ASP A 58 12.77 -2.79 -18.20
N ASP A 59 11.90 -1.96 -17.60
CA ASP A 59 12.28 -0.86 -16.71
C ASP A 59 11.83 -1.07 -15.24
N ASP A 60 11.10 -2.15 -14.95
CA ASP A 60 10.51 -2.47 -13.65
C ASP A 60 9.53 -1.39 -13.14
N GLU A 61 8.61 -1.00 -14.03
CA GLU A 61 7.66 0.09 -13.82
C GLU A 61 6.21 -0.33 -14.09
N TYR A 62 5.28 0.43 -13.54
CA TYR A 62 3.85 0.24 -13.72
C TYR A 62 3.22 1.51 -14.29
N LEU A 63 2.45 1.37 -15.37
CA LEU A 63 1.51 2.40 -15.78
C LEU A 63 0.17 2.12 -15.11
N VAL A 64 -0.29 3.04 -14.28
CA VAL A 64 -1.64 3.04 -13.73
C VAL A 64 -2.44 4.13 -14.44
N VAL A 65 -3.64 3.77 -14.93
CA VAL A 65 -4.62 4.71 -15.48
C VAL A 65 -5.93 4.62 -14.72
N TRP A 66 -6.63 5.73 -14.54
CA TRP A 66 -7.87 5.79 -13.79
C TRP A 66 -8.79 6.91 -14.31
N TRP A 67 -10.08 6.79 -14.00
CA TRP A 67 -11.07 7.84 -14.20
C TRP A 67 -11.07 8.77 -12.98
N ASP A 68 -11.02 10.08 -13.18
CA ASP A 68 -10.86 11.08 -12.11
C ASP A 68 -11.67 12.34 -12.45
N GLU A 69 -12.54 12.76 -11.52
CA GLU A 69 -13.26 14.03 -11.55
C GLU A 69 -12.58 15.02 -10.61
N ARG A 70 -11.96 16.07 -11.18
CA ARG A 70 -11.21 17.05 -10.38
C ARG A 70 -12.06 18.28 -10.07
N PRO A 71 -11.92 18.89 -8.87
CA PRO A 71 -12.62 20.12 -8.55
C PRO A 71 -12.39 21.21 -9.61
N GLY A 72 -13.49 21.72 -10.16
CA GLY A 72 -13.47 22.77 -11.19
C GLY A 72 -13.53 22.25 -12.63
N THR A 73 -13.71 20.95 -12.84
CA THR A 73 -14.13 20.38 -14.14
C THR A 73 -15.59 19.94 -14.07
N ASP A 74 -16.32 20.06 -15.18
CA ASP A 74 -17.70 19.56 -15.30
C ASP A 74 -17.76 18.10 -15.81
N ASP A 75 -16.59 17.56 -16.15
CA ASP A 75 -16.40 16.24 -16.73
C ASP A 75 -15.24 15.54 -16.03
N ALA A 76 -15.24 14.21 -16.13
CA ALA A 76 -14.16 13.38 -15.66
C ALA A 76 -13.28 12.91 -16.82
N ASP A 77 -11.97 12.88 -16.56
CA ASP A 77 -10.95 12.53 -17.54
C ASP A 77 -10.25 11.23 -17.16
N ILE A 78 -9.51 10.68 -18.12
CA ILE A 78 -8.60 9.57 -17.86
C ILE A 78 -7.23 10.14 -17.52
N TYR A 79 -6.77 9.88 -16.30
CA TYR A 79 -5.43 10.21 -15.85
C TYR A 79 -4.54 8.98 -15.87
N GLY A 80 -3.23 9.21 -15.91
CA GLY A 80 -2.24 8.16 -15.83
C GLY A 80 -0.95 8.65 -15.19
N GLN A 81 -0.29 7.74 -14.48
CA GLN A 81 0.99 7.98 -13.83
C GLN A 81 1.83 6.71 -13.95
N ILE A 82 3.10 6.88 -14.33
CA ILE A 82 4.10 5.82 -14.28
C ILE A 82 4.66 5.78 -12.87
N PHE A 83 4.79 4.59 -12.30
CA PHE A 83 5.39 4.36 -10.99
C PHE A 83 6.55 3.39 -11.11
N SER A 84 7.60 3.63 -10.33
CA SER A 84 8.63 2.61 -10.11
C SER A 84 8.07 1.42 -9.33
N ALA A 85 8.81 0.31 -9.29
CA ALA A 85 8.46 -0.85 -8.46
C ALA A 85 8.26 -0.54 -6.95
N SER A 86 8.81 0.58 -6.47
CA SER A 86 8.62 1.05 -5.09
C SER A 86 7.44 2.03 -4.93
N GLY A 87 6.60 2.20 -5.96
CA GLY A 87 5.43 3.08 -5.91
C GLY A 87 5.74 4.57 -6.01
N ILE A 88 6.92 4.95 -6.53
CA ILE A 88 7.31 6.36 -6.68
C ILE A 88 6.93 6.85 -8.08
N PRO A 89 6.13 7.94 -8.21
CA PRO A 89 5.84 8.57 -9.49
C PRO A 89 7.11 8.87 -10.30
N GLN A 90 7.09 8.52 -11.58
CA GLN A 90 8.12 8.82 -12.57
C GLN A 90 7.59 9.87 -13.56
N GLY A 91 8.31 10.98 -13.73
CA GLY A 91 7.94 12.10 -14.62
C GLY A 91 7.71 13.42 -13.90
#